data_AF-A0A5P8NYA0-F1
#
_entry.id   AF-A0A5P8NYA0-F1
#
_cell.length_a   1.000
_cell.length_b   1.000
_cell.length_c   1.000
_cell.angle_alpha   90.00
_cell.angle_beta   90.00
_cell.angle_gamma   90.00
#
_symmetry.space_group_name_H-M   'P 1'
#
loop_
_entity.id
_entity.type
_entity.pdbx_description
1 polymer ?
#
loop_
_entity_poly.entity_id
_entity_poly.type
_entity_poly.pdbx_seq_one_letter_code
_entity_poly.pdbx_strand_id
1 'polypeptide(L)' 'MSKKEKFISLAESRMQKALHMIHLVGNLSNKNNYEYTDKEVKKIITSLEDAVKNVKKRFESSSKDDMFDFKF' A
#
# COMPACT_ATOMS: atom_id res chain seq x y z
N MET A 1 6.03 9.56 -24.79
CA MET A 1 5.68 9.48 -23.35
C MET A 1 6.95 9.65 -22.54
N SER A 2 7.04 10.72 -21.74
CA SER A 2 8.14 10.97 -20.81
C SER A 2 8.09 10.00 -19.62
N LYS A 3 9.20 9.86 -18.90
CA LYS A 3 9.25 9.07 -17.65
C LYS A 3 8.20 9.56 -16.63
N LYS A 4 7.97 10.87 -16.57
CA LYS A 4 6.96 11.50 -15.70
C LYS A 4 5.53 11.13 -16.12
N GLU A 5 5.20 11.23 -17.40
CA GLU A 5 3.88 10.85 -17.92
C GLU A 5 3.60 9.35 -17.69
N LYS A 6 4.59 8.50 -17.93
CA LYS A 6 4.49 7.05 -17.64
C LYS A 6 4.25 6.78 -16.16
N PHE A 7 4.95 7.51 -15.28
CA PHE A 7 4.75 7.39 -13.84
C PHE A 7 3.34 7.80 -13.43
N ILE A 8 2.86 8.96 -13.87
CA ILE A 8 1.52 9.47 -13.53
C ILE A 8 0.44 8.48 -13.99
N SER A 9 0.46 8.07 -15.25
CA SER A 9 -0.52 7.12 -15.80
C SER A 9 -0.56 5.79 -15.04
N LEU A 10 0.61 5.24 -14.70
CA LEU A 10 0.69 4.01 -13.92
C LEU A 10 0.24 4.21 -12.46
N ALA A 11 0.60 5.33 -11.84
CA ALA A 11 0.23 5.65 -10.48
C ALA A 11 -1.29 5.80 -10.34
N GLU A 12 -1.93 6.57 -11.22
CA GLU A 12 -3.38 6.75 -11.24
C GLU A 12 -4.12 5.42 -11.37
N SER A 13 -3.79 4.62 -12.39
CA SER A 13 -4.45 3.33 -12.63
C SER A 13 -4.27 2.35 -11.46
N ARG A 14 -3.07 2.30 -10.87
CA ARG A 14 -2.77 1.41 -9.74
C ARG A 14 -3.45 1.87 -8.45
N MET A 15 -3.47 3.18 -8.20
CA MET A 15 -4.12 3.74 -7.01
C MET A 15 -5.63 3.56 -7.04
N GLN A 16 -6.28 3.78 -8.19
CA GLN A 16 -7.71 3.51 -8.34
C GLN A 16 -8.05 2.04 -8.02
N LYS A 17 -7.28 1.10 -8.57
CA LYS A 17 -7.48 -0.34 -8.30
C LYS A 17 -7.23 -0.69 -6.83
N ALA A 18 -6.16 -0.16 -6.24
CA ALA A 18 -5.82 -0.43 -4.84
C ALA A 18 -6.92 0.08 -3.90
N LEU A 19 -7.38 1.32 -4.08
CA LEU A 19 -8.44 1.90 -3.27
C LEU A 19 -9.76 1.14 -3.43
N HIS A 20 -10.11 0.74 -4.65
CA HIS A 20 -11.30 -0.08 -4.91
C HIS A 20 -11.22 -1.44 -4.19
N MET A 21 -10.09 -2.13 -4.25
CA MET A 21 -9.91 -3.40 -3.56
C MET A 21 -9.96 -3.24 -2.04
N ILE A 22 -9.37 -2.18 -1.48
CA ILE A 22 -9.47 -1.87 -0.05
C ILE A 22 -10.93 -1.65 0.35
N HIS A 23 -11.71 -0.94 -0.47
CA HIS A 23 -13.13 -0.74 -0.23
C HIS A 23 -13.90 -2.07 -0.23
N LEU A 24 -13.64 -2.96 -1.20
CA LEU A 24 -14.26 -4.29 -1.24
C LEU A 24 -13.90 -5.15 -0.02
N VAL A 25 -12.65 -5.08 0.47
CA VAL A 25 -12.25 -5.71 1.73
C VAL A 25 -13.03 -5.12 2.91
N GLY A 26 -13.25 -3.80 2.93
CA GLY A 26 -14.08 -3.12 3.93
C GLY A 26 -15.52 -3.63 3.96
N ASN A 27 -16.09 -4.01 2.80
CA ASN A 27 -17.46 -4.56 2.73
C ASN A 27 -17.60 -5.91 3.45
N LEU A 28 -16.49 -6.63 3.69
CA LEU A 28 -16.50 -7.86 4.50
C LEU A 28 -16.82 -7.61 5.98
N SER A 29 -16.81 -6.35 6.43
CA SER A 29 -17.21 -5.98 7.80
C SER A 29 -18.70 -6.16 8.09
N ASN A 30 -19.52 -6.44 7.07
CA ASN A 30 -20.94 -6.65 7.26
C ASN A 30 -21.22 -8.05 7.87
N LYS A 31 -21.37 -8.08 9.21
CA LYS A 31 -21.68 -9.30 9.97
C LYS A 31 -23.04 -9.93 9.65
N ASN A 32 -23.95 -9.23 8.97
CA ASN A 32 -25.20 -9.83 8.53
C ASN A 32 -24.97 -10.81 7.37
N ASN A 33 -23.91 -10.62 6.59
CA ASN A 33 -23.57 -11.42 5.42
C ASN A 33 -22.40 -12.38 5.67
N TYR A 34 -21.59 -12.13 6.70
CA TYR A 34 -20.34 -12.84 6.94
C TYR A 34 -20.11 -13.13 8.42
N GLU A 35 -19.49 -14.26 8.69
CA GLU A 35 -18.96 -14.61 10.01
C GLU A 35 -17.44 -14.56 9.97
N TYR A 36 -16.85 -13.98 11.01
CA TYR A 36 -15.42 -13.87 11.17
C TYR A 36 -15.07 -13.63 12.63
N THR A 37 -13.84 -14.00 12.98
CA THR A 37 -13.27 -13.80 14.29
C THR A 37 -12.44 -12.51 14.34
N ASP A 38 -12.24 -11.98 15.55
CA ASP A 38 -11.36 -10.82 15.75
C ASP A 38 -9.92 -11.11 15.32
N LYS A 39 -9.48 -12.38 15.39
CA LYS A 39 -8.16 -12.82 14.90
C LYS A 39 -8.03 -12.65 13.39
N GLU A 40 -9.07 -13.00 12.64
CA GLU A 40 -9.10 -12.85 11.18
C GLU A 40 -9.14 -11.38 10.77
N VAL A 41 -9.96 -10.56 11.44
CA VAL A 41 -9.99 -9.10 11.23
C VAL A 41 -8.61 -8.50 11.47
N LYS A 42 -7.97 -8.84 12.60
CA LYS A 42 -6.63 -8.35 12.92
C LYS A 42 -5.61 -8.73 11.84
N LYS A 43 -5.66 -9.97 11.36
CA LYS A 43 -4.77 -10.43 10.28
C LYS A 43 -4.96 -9.63 8.99
N ILE A 44 -6.20 -9.33 8.61
CA ILE A 44 -6.51 -8.50 7.44
C ILE A 44 -5.92 -7.10 7.60
N ILE A 45 -6.22 -6.43 8.72
CA ILE A 45 -5.77 -5.06 8.97
C ILE A 45 -4.25 -4.96 9.01
N THR A 46 -3.57 -5.83 9.77
CA THR A 46 -2.11 -5.83 9.86
C THR A 46 -1.47 -6.08 8.49
N SER A 47 -2.05 -6.96 7.66
CA SER A 47 -1.54 -7.21 6.30
C SER A 47 -1.64 -5.97 5.40
N LEU A 48 -2.74 -5.21 5.51
CA LEU A 48 -2.91 -3.94 4.77
C LEU A 48 -1.91 -2.87 5.26
N GLU A 49 -1.73 -2.74 6.57
CA GLU A 49 -0.77 -1.80 7.16
C GLU A 49 0.67 -2.12 6.72
N ASP A 50 1.07 -3.39 6.76
CA ASP A 50 2.39 -3.84 6.32
C ASP A 50 2.60 -3.59 4.81
N ALA A 51 1.57 -3.78 3.99
CA ALA A 51 1.64 -3.47 2.56
C ALA A 51 1.92 -1.97 2.34
N VAL A 52 1.21 -1.08 3.04
CA VAL A 52 1.43 0.38 2.96
C VAL A 52 2.82 0.76 3.48
N LYS A 53 3.24 0.17 4.61
CA LYS A 53 4.58 0.37 5.19
C LYS A 53 5.69 0.00 4.19
N ASN A 54 5.52 -1.12 3.48
CA ASN A 54 6.48 -1.56 2.46
C ASN A 54 6.52 -0.62 1.26
N VAL A 55 5.37 -0.08 0.82
CA VAL A 55 5.31 0.95 -0.23
C VAL A 55 6.06 2.20 0.23
N LYS A 56 5.78 2.71 1.44
CA LYS A 56 6.46 3.87 2.02
C LYS A 56 7.98 3.65 2.05
N LYS A 57 8.44 2.51 2.57
CA LYS A 57 9.86 2.16 2.63
C LYS A 57 10.51 2.20 1.26
N ARG A 58 9.85 1.71 0.20
CA ARG A 58 10.39 1.72 -1.17
C ARG A 58 10.59 3.13 -1.69
N PHE A 59 9.61 4.02 -1.52
CA PHE A 59 9.70 5.43 -1.93
C PHE A 59 10.77 6.21 -1.13
N GLU A 60 10.91 5.90 0.16
CA GLU A 60 11.96 6.49 1.02
C GLU A 60 13.36 5.95 0.67
N SER A 61 13.49 4.64 0.39
CA SER A 61 14.77 4.04 0.00
C SER A 61 15.26 4.52 -1.36
N SER A 62 14.35 4.82 -2.31
CA SER A 62 14.70 5.43 -3.59
C SER A 62 15.10 6.90 -3.48
N SER A 63 14.96 7.52 -2.30
CA SER A 63 15.41 8.89 -2.01
C SER A 63 16.76 8.93 -1.28
N LYS A 64 17.27 7.78 -0.83
CA LYS A 64 18.61 7.64 -0.29
C LYS A 64 19.51 7.17 -1.42
N ASP A 65 20.05 8.12 -2.19
CA ASP A 65 21.33 7.86 -2.82
C ASP A 65 22.29 7.44 -1.71
N ASP A 66 22.97 6.30 -1.89
CA ASP A 66 24.03 5.78 -1.04
C ASP A 66 25.26 6.71 -1.09
N MET A 67 25.09 7.97 -0.71
CA MET A 67 26.19 8.87 -0.42
C MET A 67 26.50 8.73 1.08
N PHE A 68 27.13 7.61 1.43
CA PHE A 68 27.95 7.55 2.64
C PHE A 68 29.13 8.52 2.44
N ASP A 69 28.88 9.82 2.58
CA ASP A 69 29.94 10.79 2.82
C ASP A 69 30.28 10.68 4.31
N PHE A 70 31.08 9.66 4.62
CA PHE A 70 31.74 9.55 5.91
C PHE A 70 32.78 10.66 5.98
N LYS A 71 32.54 11.68 6.79
CA LYS A 71 33.57 12.61 7.25
C LYS A 71 33.60 12.64 8.77
N PHE A 72 34.83 12.67 9.27
CA PHE A 72 35.22 12.71 10.69
C PHE A 72 34.43 13.74 11.49
#